data_AF-A0AAD6MSE2-F1
#
_entry.id   AF-A0AAD6MSE2-F1
#
_cell.length_a   1.000
_cell.length_b   1.000
_cell.length_c   1.000
_cell.angle_alpha   90.00
_cell.angle_beta   90.00
_cell.angle_gamma   90.00
#
_symmetry.space_group_name_H-M   'P 1'
#
loop_
_entity.id
_entity.type
_entity.pdbx_description
1 polymer ?
#
loop_
_entity_poly.entity_id
_entity_poly.type
_entity_poly.pdbx_seq_one_letter_code
_entity_poly.pdbx_strand_id
1 'polypeptide(L)'
;MAQKRAPVRPEDISPACPIPYVVQPAERIEWLKERLKDPKNERQTTNLLALIKMYETGELGPLSHGHTIFVCEGKIVDSPTSENFRFGESGKSAVWAELAPSQLARSGSFGFLGGSMHEMYANLRLITFYGGIPGLFISGRIANDTGSSIQTIFFSDLTRLQYNPQTYLGNIGQVPVNTASGVVVRERIMIEIQILDYHWNPITPWFIEYAVITPDTQGSVRLSGTGIRNHLYFATAPGNMVLYVANTKNGLVSQLPVV
;
A
#
# COMPACT_ATOMS: atom_id res chain seq x y z
N MET A 1 -27.37 -19.47 18.77
CA MET A 1 -27.08 -18.05 19.11
C MET A 1 -25.88 -17.61 18.28
N ALA A 2 -25.96 -16.48 17.57
CA ALA A 2 -24.78 -15.93 16.90
C ALA A 2 -23.91 -15.20 17.92
N GLN A 3 -22.67 -15.64 18.11
CA GLN A 3 -21.68 -14.87 18.87
C GLN A 3 -21.41 -13.56 18.13
N LYS A 4 -21.82 -12.43 18.71
CA LYS A 4 -21.28 -11.12 18.31
C LYS A 4 -19.77 -11.14 18.62
N ARG A 5 -18.94 -11.28 17.59
CA ARG A 5 -17.48 -11.13 17.75
C ARG A 5 -17.14 -9.70 18.17
N ALA A 6 -16.09 -9.57 18.97
CA ALA A 6 -15.47 -8.29 19.25
C ALA A 6 -14.97 -7.63 17.95
N PRO A 7 -14.91 -6.29 17.88
CA PRO A 7 -14.30 -5.60 16.75
C PRO A 7 -12.83 -6.01 16.61
N VAL A 8 -12.35 -6.12 15.36
CA VAL A 8 -10.91 -6.33 15.08
C VAL A 8 -10.16 -5.11 15.60
N ARG A 9 -9.16 -5.32 16.46
CA ARG A 9 -8.39 -4.23 17.04
C ARG A 9 -7.19 -3.91 16.15
N PRO A 10 -6.70 -2.65 16.10
CA PRO A 10 -5.59 -2.25 15.23
C PRO A 10 -4.33 -3.12 15.37
N GLU A 11 -4.05 -3.63 16.56
CA GLU A 11 -2.93 -4.52 16.87
C GLU A 11 -3.04 -5.95 16.30
N ASP A 12 -4.25 -6.40 15.94
CA ASP A 12 -4.49 -7.75 15.39
C ASP A 12 -4.23 -7.80 13.84
N ILE A 13 -3.99 -6.65 13.23
CA ILE A 13 -3.94 -6.41 11.79
C ILE A 13 -2.54 -6.60 11.23
N SER A 14 -2.39 -7.37 10.15
CA SER A 14 -1.08 -7.54 9.51
C SER A 14 -0.71 -6.33 8.63
N PRO A 15 0.52 -5.77 8.74
CA PRO A 15 1.01 -4.74 7.83
C PRO A 15 1.10 -5.28 6.39
N ALA A 16 1.08 -4.41 5.38
CA ALA A 16 1.14 -4.80 3.97
C ALA A 16 2.42 -5.58 3.63
N CYS A 17 3.49 -5.23 4.34
CA CYS A 17 4.81 -5.82 4.31
C CYS A 17 5.08 -6.45 5.69
N PRO A 18 5.02 -7.80 5.83
CA PRO A 18 5.25 -8.48 7.11
C PRO A 18 6.66 -8.26 7.70
N ILE A 19 7.64 -7.98 6.84
CA ILE A 19 9.05 -7.76 7.21
C ILE A 19 9.49 -6.41 6.60
N PRO A 20 9.42 -5.29 7.34
CA PRO A 20 9.60 -3.95 6.76
C PRO A 20 11.01 -3.71 6.21
N TYR A 21 11.07 -2.95 5.11
CA TYR A 21 12.32 -2.36 4.63
C TYR A 21 12.61 -1.05 5.37
N VAL A 22 13.88 -0.84 5.72
CA VAL A 22 14.37 0.32 6.47
C VAL A 22 15.50 0.93 5.65
N VAL A 23 15.36 2.20 5.26
CA VAL A 23 16.40 2.90 4.50
C VAL A 23 17.39 3.51 5.49
N GLN A 24 18.66 3.11 5.39
CA GLN A 24 19.70 3.68 6.26
C GLN A 24 20.04 5.12 5.82
N PRO A 25 20.37 6.04 6.75
CA PRO A 25 20.72 7.42 6.41
C PRO A 25 21.81 7.53 5.34
N ALA A 26 22.83 6.66 5.39
CA ALA A 26 23.90 6.62 4.39
C ALA A 26 23.39 6.30 2.96
N GLU A 27 22.52 5.30 2.82
CA GLU A 27 21.90 4.94 1.53
C GLU A 27 21.01 6.08 1.02
N ARG A 28 20.32 6.78 1.93
CA ARG A 28 19.45 7.90 1.58
C ARG A 28 20.22 9.14 1.13
N ILE A 29 21.33 9.46 1.81
CA ILE A 29 22.23 10.57 1.46
C ILE A 29 22.74 10.42 0.02
N GLU A 30 23.23 9.23 -0.36
CA GLU A 30 23.73 8.99 -1.72
C GLU A 30 22.61 9.13 -2.77
N TRP A 31 21.41 8.63 -2.49
CA TRP A 31 20.26 8.84 -3.37
C TRP A 31 19.90 10.33 -3.55
N LEU A 32 19.94 11.13 -2.47
CA LEU A 32 19.68 12.58 -2.52
C LEU A 32 20.78 13.32 -3.32
N LYS A 33 22.05 12.92 -3.18
CA LYS A 33 23.17 13.44 -3.97
C LYS A 33 23.01 13.16 -5.47
N GLU A 34 22.51 11.99 -5.86
CA GLU A 34 22.19 11.73 -7.27
C GLU A 34 21.03 12.62 -7.77
N ARG A 35 20.02 12.89 -6.94
CA ARG A 35 18.90 13.79 -7.32
C ARG A 35 19.32 15.24 -7.53
N LEU A 36 20.35 15.72 -6.82
CA LEU A 36 20.95 17.04 -7.05
C LEU A 36 21.62 17.18 -8.42
N LYS A 37 21.98 16.08 -9.09
CA LYS A 37 22.62 16.11 -10.43
C LYS A 37 21.61 16.23 -11.57
N ASP A 38 20.32 15.99 -11.34
CA ASP A 38 19.27 16.09 -12.36
C ASP A 38 18.73 17.53 -12.43
N PRO A 39 18.90 18.25 -13.57
CA PRO A 39 18.42 19.62 -13.73
C PRO A 39 16.91 19.80 -13.49
N LYS A 40 16.11 18.74 -13.61
CA LYS A 40 14.66 18.79 -13.30
C LYS A 40 14.37 19.11 -11.83
N ASN A 41 15.34 18.87 -10.94
CA ASN A 41 15.24 19.13 -9.51
C ASN A 41 15.81 20.50 -9.10
N GLU A 42 16.16 21.40 -10.03
CA GLU A 42 16.72 22.73 -9.73
C GLU A 42 15.91 23.51 -8.68
N ARG A 43 14.56 23.49 -8.80
CA ARG A 43 13.62 24.11 -7.84
C ARG A 43 13.58 23.46 -6.46
N GLN A 44 14.13 22.26 -6.31
CA GLN A 44 14.18 21.48 -5.07
C GLN A 44 15.59 21.45 -4.45
N THR A 45 16.60 22.03 -5.11
CA THR A 45 18.01 22.04 -4.68
C THR A 45 18.20 22.44 -3.21
N THR A 46 17.54 23.52 -2.77
CA THR A 46 17.60 24.00 -1.37
C THR A 46 17.04 22.99 -0.37
N ASN A 47 15.96 22.29 -0.72
CA ASN A 47 15.35 21.28 0.14
C ASN A 47 16.20 20.00 0.19
N LEU A 48 16.74 19.57 -0.96
CA LEU A 48 17.63 18.40 -1.08
C LEU A 48 18.93 18.59 -0.29
N LEU A 49 19.56 19.76 -0.38
CA LEU A 49 20.76 20.10 0.40
C LEU A 49 20.48 20.13 1.91
N ALA A 50 19.33 20.66 2.32
CA ALA A 50 18.92 20.65 3.72
C ALA A 50 18.71 19.22 4.24
N LEU A 51 18.02 18.37 3.47
CA LEU A 51 17.80 16.97 3.85
C LEU A 51 19.09 16.16 3.97
N ILE A 52 20.03 16.31 3.04
CA ILE A 52 21.36 15.68 3.14
C ILE A 52 22.01 16.08 4.47
N LYS A 53 22.04 17.38 4.78
CA LYS A 53 22.59 17.89 6.05
C LYS A 53 21.85 17.33 7.27
N MET A 54 20.53 17.24 7.24
CA MET A 54 19.71 16.70 8.34
C MET A 54 19.98 15.20 8.57
N TYR A 55 20.23 14.42 7.51
CA TYR A 55 20.68 13.02 7.65
C TYR A 55 22.13 12.93 8.15
N GLU A 56 23.05 13.77 7.65
CA GLU A 56 24.46 13.80 8.06
C GLU A 56 24.64 14.23 9.52
N THR A 57 23.77 15.11 10.03
CA THR A 57 23.74 15.52 11.45
C THR A 57 22.96 14.58 12.36
N GLY A 58 22.26 13.59 11.79
CA GLY A 58 21.44 12.63 12.54
C GLY A 58 20.07 13.15 12.99
N GLU A 59 19.64 14.33 12.53
CA GLU A 59 18.38 15.00 12.91
C GLU A 59 17.13 14.18 12.53
N LEU A 60 17.18 13.38 11.46
CA LEU A 60 16.03 12.61 10.95
C LEU A 60 16.07 11.10 11.24
N GLY A 61 17.24 10.55 11.63
CA GLY A 61 17.41 9.10 11.82
C GLY A 61 17.11 8.24 10.57
N PRO A 62 17.00 6.90 10.72
CA PRO A 62 16.61 6.00 9.63
C PRO A 62 15.14 6.15 9.23
N LEU A 63 14.84 6.14 7.94
CA LEU A 63 13.45 6.17 7.46
C LEU A 63 12.78 4.80 7.66
N SER A 64 11.62 4.83 8.31
CA SER A 64 10.74 3.68 8.52
C SER A 64 9.34 3.94 7.96
N HIS A 65 8.63 2.89 7.57
CA HIS A 65 7.33 2.99 6.90
C HIS A 65 6.29 3.76 7.75
N GLY A 66 5.66 4.78 7.15
CA GLY A 66 4.54 5.53 7.76
C GLY A 66 4.88 6.92 8.33
N HIS A 67 6.12 7.39 8.24
CA HIS A 67 6.53 8.73 8.70
C HIS A 67 6.93 9.65 7.52
N THR A 68 6.22 10.76 7.32
CA THR A 68 6.54 11.75 6.27
C THR A 68 7.01 13.06 6.89
N ILE A 69 8.15 13.56 6.41
CA ILE A 69 8.71 14.87 6.77
C ILE A 69 8.51 15.81 5.59
N PHE A 70 8.00 17.03 5.82
CA PHE A 70 7.87 18.03 4.76
C PHE A 70 8.96 19.09 4.91
N VAL A 71 9.59 19.47 3.80
CA VAL A 71 10.67 20.47 3.77
C VAL A 71 10.34 21.55 2.75
N CYS A 72 10.36 22.81 3.18
CA CYS A 72 10.17 23.98 2.32
C CYS A 72 11.28 25.00 2.58
N GLU A 73 11.90 25.51 1.51
CA GLU A 73 13.03 26.45 1.58
C GLU A 73 14.16 25.98 2.54
N GLY A 74 14.38 24.66 2.61
CA GLY A 74 15.38 24.04 3.46
C GLY A 74 15.02 23.93 4.95
N LYS A 75 13.75 24.17 5.34
CA LYS A 75 13.25 24.01 6.72
C LYS A 75 12.19 22.92 6.79
N ILE A 76 12.17 22.15 7.88
CA ILE A 76 11.05 21.25 8.19
C ILE A 76 9.80 22.10 8.44
N VAL A 77 8.67 21.70 7.85
CA VAL A 77 7.36 22.33 8.02
C VAL A 77 6.32 21.30 8.42
N ASP A 78 5.26 21.75 9.10
CA ASP A 78 4.07 20.94 9.32
C ASP A 78 3.43 20.53 7.98
N SER A 79 2.63 19.45 8.02
CA SER A 79 1.98 18.93 6.81
C SER A 79 1.17 20.03 6.09
N PRO A 80 1.40 20.23 4.78
CA PRO A 80 0.73 21.28 4.02
C PRO A 80 -0.77 20.98 3.85
N THR A 81 -1.58 21.45 4.79
CA THR A 81 -3.03 21.55 4.60
C THR A 81 -3.36 22.69 3.63
N SER A 82 -4.48 22.59 2.94
CA SER A 82 -4.95 23.60 1.98
C SER A 82 -5.14 25.00 2.58
N GLU A 83 -5.27 25.10 3.90
CA GLU A 83 -5.45 26.36 4.63
C GLU A 83 -4.12 27.06 4.97
N ASN A 84 -3.01 26.31 5.05
CA ASN A 84 -1.69 26.82 5.44
C ASN A 84 -0.74 27.06 4.26
N PHE A 85 -1.09 26.62 3.04
CA PHE A 85 -0.23 26.74 1.86
C PHE A 85 -0.26 28.15 1.24
N ARG A 86 0.33 29.13 1.93
CA ARG A 86 0.66 30.42 1.32
C ARG A 86 1.92 30.24 0.48
N PHE A 87 1.81 30.46 -0.83
CA PHE A 87 2.99 30.66 -1.66
C PHE A 87 3.84 31.77 -1.04
N GLY A 88 5.11 31.48 -0.76
CA GLY A 88 6.06 32.50 -0.34
C GLY A 88 6.12 33.63 -1.37
N GLU A 89 6.45 34.85 -0.92
CA GLU A 89 6.29 36.11 -1.67
C GLU A 89 7.03 36.16 -3.04
N SER A 90 7.84 35.15 -3.35
CA SER A 90 8.57 34.99 -4.62
C SER A 90 7.86 34.13 -5.67
N GLY A 91 6.83 33.34 -5.32
CA GLY A 91 6.18 32.38 -6.23
C GLY A 91 7.08 31.24 -6.72
N LYS A 92 8.27 31.04 -6.12
CA LYS A 92 9.28 30.05 -6.53
C LYS A 92 9.38 28.83 -5.62
N SER A 93 8.78 28.88 -4.43
CA SER A 93 8.99 27.93 -3.35
C SER A 93 8.26 26.60 -3.63
N ALA A 94 9.03 25.54 -3.88
CA ALA A 94 8.50 24.18 -3.97
C ALA A 94 8.68 23.46 -2.62
N VAL A 95 7.70 22.65 -2.23
CA VAL A 95 7.82 21.76 -1.06
C VAL A 95 8.36 20.41 -1.50
N TRP A 96 9.25 19.86 -0.70
CA TRP A 96 9.70 18.47 -0.79
C TRP A 96 8.98 17.64 0.28
N ALA A 97 8.40 16.51 -0.11
CA ALA A 97 7.87 15.52 0.82
C ALA A 97 8.88 14.38 0.93
N GLU A 98 9.59 14.32 2.06
CA GLU A 98 10.48 13.24 2.42
C GLU A 98 9.63 12.10 3.02
N LEU A 99 9.09 11.30 2.10
CA LEU A 99 8.06 10.30 2.36
C LEU A 99 8.63 9.01 2.96
N ALA A 100 8.05 8.59 4.08
CA ALA A 100 7.54 7.23 4.21
C ALA A 100 6.00 7.26 4.34
N PRO A 101 5.25 6.44 3.59
CA PRO A 101 3.94 6.87 3.06
C PRO A 101 2.71 6.61 3.95
N SER A 102 1.74 7.55 3.91
CA SER A 102 0.29 7.44 4.21
C SER A 102 -0.40 8.80 3.84
N GLN A 103 -1.72 9.01 3.66
CA GLN A 103 -2.86 8.55 4.48
C GLN A 103 -4.23 8.32 3.77
N LEU A 104 -5.16 9.31 3.72
CA LEU A 104 -6.65 9.13 3.82
C LEU A 104 -7.46 10.26 3.12
N ALA A 105 -8.82 10.38 3.08
CA ALA A 105 -9.95 9.64 3.68
C ALA A 105 -11.31 9.76 2.90
N ARG A 106 -12.32 8.99 3.35
CA ARG A 106 -13.80 8.94 3.05
C ARG A 106 -14.28 8.92 1.59
N SER A 107 -15.02 7.84 1.28
CA SER A 107 -14.94 7.14 -0.01
C SER A 107 -13.49 6.68 -0.26
N GLY A 108 -13.29 5.49 -0.83
CA GLY A 108 -12.02 4.79 -0.62
C GLY A 108 -10.87 5.46 -1.36
N SER A 109 -9.96 6.12 -0.64
CA SER A 109 -8.67 6.57 -1.16
C SER A 109 -7.53 5.81 -0.50
N PHE A 110 -6.58 5.37 -1.32
CA PHE A 110 -5.52 4.44 -0.93
C PHE A 110 -4.14 5.09 -1.09
N GLY A 111 -3.34 5.12 -0.01
CA GLY A 111 -2.02 5.79 0.06
C GLY A 111 -0.89 4.97 -0.60
N PHE A 112 0.34 5.47 -0.69
CA PHE A 112 1.39 4.72 -1.41
C PHE A 112 2.03 3.56 -0.59
N LEU A 113 2.47 2.52 -1.29
CA LEU A 113 3.39 1.48 -0.78
C LEU A 113 4.61 1.36 -1.70
N GLY A 114 5.58 2.27 -1.54
CA GLY A 114 6.88 2.23 -2.20
C GLY A 114 6.83 2.29 -3.74
N GLY A 115 6.89 3.48 -4.33
CA GLY A 115 6.84 3.65 -5.78
C GLY A 115 5.43 3.93 -6.29
N SER A 116 4.92 3.16 -7.25
CA SER A 116 3.68 3.44 -7.99
C SER A 116 2.39 2.77 -7.46
N MET A 117 2.44 2.14 -6.29
CA MET A 117 1.40 1.21 -5.78
C MET A 117 0.53 1.80 -4.66
N HIS A 118 -0.77 1.48 -4.60
CA HIS A 118 -1.73 2.03 -3.62
C HIS A 118 -2.19 1.03 -2.53
N GLU A 119 -2.08 1.36 -1.24
CA GLU A 119 -2.46 0.56 -0.06
C GLU A 119 -3.98 0.42 0.11
N MET A 120 -4.52 -0.79 -0.01
CA MET A 120 -5.90 -1.14 0.34
C MET A 120 -6.00 -1.99 1.61
N TYR A 121 -7.20 -2.03 2.21
CA TYR A 121 -7.52 -2.89 3.35
C TYR A 121 -8.39 -4.07 2.90
N ALA A 122 -8.08 -5.27 3.37
CA ALA A 122 -8.80 -6.49 3.01
C ALA A 122 -8.90 -7.49 4.17
N ASN A 123 -10.02 -8.21 4.22
CA ASN A 123 -10.10 -9.51 4.87
C ASN A 123 -9.77 -10.61 3.84
N LEU A 124 -8.97 -11.60 4.22
CA LEU A 124 -8.64 -12.76 3.39
C LEU A 124 -8.99 -14.05 4.15
N ARG A 125 -9.56 -15.04 3.46
CA ARG A 125 -9.85 -16.37 4.03
C ARG A 125 -9.68 -17.49 3.01
N LEU A 126 -9.45 -18.69 3.52
CA LEU A 126 -9.56 -19.92 2.75
C LEU A 126 -11.05 -20.24 2.51
N ILE A 127 -11.39 -20.68 1.31
CA ILE A 127 -12.76 -21.04 0.91
C ILE A 127 -13.22 -22.24 1.74
N THR A 128 -14.33 -22.10 2.46
CA THR A 128 -14.84 -23.16 3.34
C THR A 128 -15.20 -24.43 2.58
N PHE A 129 -15.77 -24.32 1.37
CA PHE A 129 -16.09 -25.46 0.51
C PHE A 129 -14.84 -26.29 0.11
N TYR A 130 -13.65 -25.68 0.15
CA TYR A 130 -12.39 -26.33 -0.18
C TYR A 130 -11.57 -26.76 1.05
N GLY A 131 -12.14 -26.72 2.25
CA GLY A 131 -11.46 -27.10 3.50
C GLY A 131 -10.96 -25.93 4.34
N GLY A 132 -11.28 -24.68 3.98
CA GLY A 132 -11.03 -23.51 4.83
C GLY A 132 -11.89 -23.52 6.10
N ILE A 133 -11.31 -23.12 7.25
CA ILE A 133 -12.03 -23.14 8.53
C ILE A 133 -13.15 -22.07 8.54
N PRO A 134 -14.42 -22.43 8.81
CA PRO A 134 -15.54 -21.49 8.82
C PRO A 134 -15.30 -20.29 9.75
N GLY A 135 -15.34 -19.08 9.20
CA GLY A 135 -15.15 -17.85 9.96
C GLY A 135 -13.72 -17.59 10.46
N LEU A 136 -12.73 -18.38 10.04
CA LEU A 136 -11.32 -18.00 10.17
C LEU A 136 -10.94 -17.11 8.98
N PHE A 137 -10.49 -15.90 9.28
CA PHE A 137 -9.97 -14.95 8.30
C PHE A 137 -8.88 -14.10 8.95
N ILE A 138 -8.02 -13.51 8.13
CA ILE A 138 -7.07 -12.47 8.55
C ILE A 138 -7.51 -11.12 7.99
N SER A 139 -7.30 -10.06 8.77
CA SER A 139 -7.38 -8.68 8.28
C SER A 139 -5.96 -8.18 8.02
N GLY A 140 -5.74 -7.59 6.86
CA GLY A 140 -4.43 -7.12 6.46
C GLY A 140 -4.51 -6.03 5.40
N ARG A 141 -3.36 -5.41 5.17
CA ARG A 141 -3.17 -4.44 4.09
C ARG A 141 -2.62 -5.14 2.84
N ILE A 142 -3.00 -4.63 1.67
CA ILE A 142 -2.55 -5.08 0.35
C ILE A 142 -2.21 -3.86 -0.52
N ALA A 143 -1.54 -4.04 -1.66
CA ALA A 143 -1.20 -2.99 -2.61
C ALA A 143 -1.86 -3.25 -3.96
N ASN A 144 -2.75 -2.34 -4.37
CA ASN A 144 -3.17 -2.22 -5.76
C ASN A 144 -2.13 -1.44 -6.55
N ASP A 145 -1.30 -2.20 -7.24
CA ASP A 145 -0.39 -1.75 -8.27
C ASP A 145 -1.04 -1.92 -9.65
N THR A 146 -0.91 -0.91 -10.51
CA THR A 146 -1.42 -0.96 -11.89
C THR A 146 -0.70 -1.98 -12.78
N GLY A 147 0.57 -2.29 -12.47
CA GLY A 147 1.32 -3.36 -13.13
C GLY A 147 0.95 -4.77 -12.65
N SER A 148 0.24 -4.89 -11.54
CA SER A 148 -0.09 -6.17 -10.90
C SER A 148 -1.43 -6.73 -11.37
N SER A 149 -1.42 -8.04 -11.64
CA SER A 149 -2.59 -8.79 -12.14
C SER A 149 -2.93 -10.02 -11.29
N ILE A 150 -2.21 -10.26 -10.19
CA ILE A 150 -2.32 -11.47 -9.39
C ILE A 150 -2.24 -11.13 -7.90
N GLN A 151 -3.16 -11.70 -7.11
CA GLN A 151 -3.14 -11.54 -5.67
C GLN A 151 -1.93 -12.31 -5.11
N THR A 152 -1.25 -11.76 -4.10
CA THR A 152 -0.27 -12.54 -3.33
C THR A 152 -0.78 -12.82 -1.92
N ILE A 153 -0.35 -13.96 -1.37
CA ILE A 153 -0.57 -14.37 0.01
C ILE A 153 0.73 -14.95 0.55
N PHE A 154 1.12 -14.58 1.77
CA PHE A 154 2.41 -14.97 2.35
C PHE A 154 2.31 -16.29 3.14
N PHE A 155 3.44 -16.95 3.43
CA PHE A 155 3.43 -18.15 4.28
C PHE A 155 2.96 -17.82 5.70
N SER A 156 3.28 -16.63 6.22
CA SER A 156 2.74 -16.13 7.49
C SER A 156 1.21 -16.03 7.50
N ASP A 157 0.60 -15.59 6.40
CA ASP A 157 -0.86 -15.53 6.23
C ASP A 157 -1.48 -16.93 6.25
N LEU A 158 -0.92 -17.84 5.45
CA LEU A 158 -1.36 -19.23 5.36
C LEU A 158 -1.26 -19.95 6.71
N THR A 159 -0.21 -19.66 7.49
CA THR A 159 -0.04 -20.17 8.85
C THR A 159 -1.17 -19.66 9.77
N ARG A 160 -1.49 -18.36 9.74
CA ARG A 160 -2.62 -17.77 10.50
C ARG A 160 -3.98 -18.31 10.05
N LEU A 161 -4.15 -18.62 8.78
CA LEU A 161 -5.35 -19.23 8.19
C LEU A 161 -5.41 -20.76 8.36
N GLN A 162 -4.40 -21.38 8.99
CA GLN A 162 -4.29 -22.84 9.18
C GLN A 162 -4.39 -23.62 7.86
N TYR A 163 -3.75 -23.09 6.82
CA TYR A 163 -3.64 -23.75 5.51
C TYR A 163 -2.97 -25.12 5.64
N ASN A 164 -3.59 -26.13 5.02
CA ASN A 164 -3.04 -27.46 4.88
C ASN A 164 -3.02 -27.82 3.38
N PRO A 165 -1.83 -27.96 2.76
CA PRO A 165 -1.72 -28.21 1.33
C PRO A 165 -2.16 -29.63 0.92
N GLN A 166 -2.25 -30.59 1.86
CA GLN A 166 -2.76 -31.93 1.59
C GLN A 166 -4.29 -32.02 1.60
N THR A 167 -4.99 -31.10 2.27
CA THR A 167 -6.46 -31.15 2.40
C THR A 167 -7.19 -29.98 1.74
N TYR A 168 -6.51 -28.89 1.41
CA TYR A 168 -7.14 -27.73 0.78
C TYR A 168 -7.36 -27.92 -0.73
N LEU A 169 -8.60 -28.25 -1.12
CA LEU A 169 -9.01 -28.51 -2.51
C LEU A 169 -8.99 -27.27 -3.42
N GLY A 170 -8.77 -26.09 -2.86
CA GLY A 170 -8.65 -24.84 -3.60
C GLY A 170 -7.23 -24.61 -4.14
N ASN A 171 -6.31 -25.56 -3.92
CA ASN A 171 -5.02 -25.60 -4.58
C ASN A 171 -5.19 -25.99 -6.05
N ILE A 172 -4.82 -25.08 -6.96
CA ILE A 172 -4.98 -25.25 -8.41
C ILE A 172 -3.62 -25.37 -9.12
N GLY A 173 -2.62 -25.89 -8.39
CA GLY A 173 -1.31 -26.22 -8.88
C GLY A 173 -0.40 -25.00 -9.05
N GLN A 174 0.66 -25.17 -9.85
CA GLN A 174 1.67 -24.14 -10.06
C GLN A 174 1.36 -23.27 -11.29
N VAL A 175 1.78 -22.00 -11.23
CA VAL A 175 1.66 -21.02 -12.32
C VAL A 175 2.99 -20.28 -12.51
N PRO A 176 3.43 -19.99 -13.75
CA PRO A 176 4.50 -19.03 -13.98
C PRO A 176 3.99 -17.61 -13.69
N VAL A 177 4.75 -16.86 -12.90
CA VAL A 177 4.50 -15.46 -12.55
C VAL A 177 5.64 -14.62 -13.11
N ASN A 178 5.30 -13.65 -13.96
CA ASN A 178 6.27 -12.67 -14.44
C ASN A 178 6.54 -11.64 -13.34
N THR A 179 7.80 -11.47 -12.95
CA THR A 179 8.24 -10.44 -12.00
C THR A 179 9.27 -9.54 -12.66
N ALA A 180 9.58 -8.39 -12.06
CA ALA A 180 10.65 -7.51 -12.53
C ALA A 180 12.04 -8.21 -12.60
N SER A 181 12.24 -9.27 -11.79
CA SER A 181 13.46 -10.08 -11.75
C SER A 181 13.41 -11.31 -12.67
N GLY A 182 12.38 -11.44 -13.52
CA GLY A 182 12.17 -12.58 -14.42
C GLY A 182 10.98 -13.47 -14.03
N VAL A 183 10.84 -14.60 -14.71
CA VAL A 183 9.74 -15.54 -14.51
C VAL A 183 10.04 -16.45 -13.32
N VAL A 184 9.12 -16.52 -12.36
CA VAL A 184 9.20 -17.44 -11.21
C VAL A 184 7.97 -18.33 -11.17
N VAL A 185 8.16 -19.62 -10.86
CA VAL A 185 7.03 -20.53 -10.64
C VAL A 185 6.55 -20.39 -9.19
N ARG A 186 5.23 -20.30 -9.01
CA ARG A 186 4.57 -20.20 -7.70
C ARG A 186 3.37 -21.13 -7.62
N GLU A 187 3.10 -21.65 -6.43
CA GLU A 187 1.84 -22.35 -6.14
C GLU A 187 0.69 -21.34 -6.13
N ARG A 188 -0.44 -21.71 -6.73
CA ARG A 188 -1.62 -20.85 -6.88
C ARG A 188 -2.82 -21.51 -6.22
N ILE A 189 -3.49 -20.74 -5.36
CA ILE A 189 -4.67 -21.17 -4.62
C ILE A 189 -5.84 -20.23 -4.87
N MET A 190 -7.05 -20.75 -4.74
CA MET A 190 -8.27 -19.94 -4.65
C MET A 190 -8.46 -19.49 -3.21
N ILE A 191 -8.76 -18.22 -2.99
CA ILE A 191 -9.15 -17.65 -1.69
C ILE A 191 -10.44 -16.85 -1.84
N GLU A 192 -11.07 -16.52 -0.72
CA GLU A 192 -12.05 -15.43 -0.67
C GLU A 192 -11.40 -14.18 -0.08
N ILE A 193 -11.69 -13.05 -0.71
CA ILE A 193 -11.27 -11.72 -0.27
C ILE A 193 -12.50 -10.82 -0.10
N GLN A 194 -12.40 -9.87 0.83
CA GLN A 194 -13.39 -8.82 1.05
C GLN A 194 -12.64 -7.50 1.30
N ILE A 195 -12.80 -6.54 0.40
CA ILE A 195 -12.20 -5.21 0.49
C ILE A 195 -12.98 -4.35 1.50
N LEU A 196 -12.23 -3.58 2.28
CA LEU A 196 -12.70 -2.77 3.40
C LEU A 196 -12.44 -1.28 3.16
N ASP A 197 -13.21 -0.41 3.82
CA ASP A 197 -12.84 0.99 4.01
C ASP A 197 -11.76 1.16 5.10
N TYR A 198 -11.32 2.40 5.32
CA TYR A 198 -10.33 2.73 6.34
C TYR A 198 -10.81 2.58 7.79
N HIS A 199 -12.11 2.40 8.03
CA HIS A 199 -12.67 2.03 9.33
C HIS A 199 -12.87 0.51 9.46
N TRP A 200 -12.36 -0.29 8.52
CA TRP A 200 -12.51 -1.76 8.47
C TRP A 200 -13.94 -2.25 8.19
N ASN A 201 -14.82 -1.39 7.67
CA ASN A 201 -16.15 -1.79 7.19
C ASN A 201 -16.04 -2.40 5.79
N PRO A 202 -16.72 -3.52 5.50
CA PRO A 202 -16.81 -4.05 4.15
C PRO A 202 -17.42 -3.07 3.14
N ILE A 203 -16.69 -2.80 2.05
CA ILE A 203 -17.21 -2.09 0.87
C ILE A 203 -17.54 -3.03 -0.29
N THR A 204 -17.23 -4.31 -0.13
CA THR A 204 -17.54 -5.41 -1.07
C THR A 204 -18.13 -6.61 -0.32
N PRO A 205 -18.95 -7.45 -0.99
CA PRO A 205 -19.20 -8.81 -0.50
C PRO A 205 -17.89 -9.61 -0.50
N TRP A 206 -17.89 -10.80 0.11
CA TRP A 206 -16.83 -11.78 -0.14
C TRP A 206 -16.90 -12.25 -1.59
N PHE A 207 -15.76 -12.27 -2.27
CA PHE A 207 -15.62 -12.82 -3.62
C PHE A 207 -14.35 -13.66 -3.76
N ILE A 208 -14.34 -14.52 -4.78
CA ILE A 208 -13.23 -15.44 -5.05
C ILE A 208 -12.13 -14.71 -5.82
N GLU A 209 -10.88 -14.87 -5.39
CA GLU A 209 -9.68 -14.36 -6.04
C GLU A 209 -8.63 -15.48 -6.15
N TYR A 210 -7.80 -15.43 -7.20
CA TYR A 210 -6.67 -16.35 -7.36
C TYR A 210 -5.40 -15.74 -6.78
N ALA A 211 -4.90 -16.33 -5.69
CA ALA A 211 -3.68 -15.88 -5.02
C ALA A 211 -2.50 -16.81 -5.32
N VAL A 212 -1.30 -16.25 -5.47
CA VAL A 212 -0.05 -17.02 -5.47
C VAL A 212 0.62 -16.96 -4.10
N ILE A 213 1.06 -18.13 -3.65
CA ILE A 213 1.81 -18.29 -2.41
C ILE A 213 3.20 -17.72 -2.61
N THR A 214 3.57 -16.73 -1.79
CA THR A 214 4.84 -16.01 -1.90
C THR A 214 5.62 -16.13 -0.59
N PRO A 215 6.95 -16.29 -0.61
CA PRO A 215 7.75 -16.26 0.61
C PRO A 215 7.73 -14.88 1.28
N ASP A 216 7.56 -14.85 2.60
CA ASP A 216 7.80 -13.66 3.41
C ASP A 216 9.25 -13.17 3.19
N THR A 217 9.40 -12.00 2.57
CA THR A 217 10.70 -11.43 2.19
C THR A 217 10.75 -9.96 2.61
N GLN A 218 11.91 -9.46 3.03
CA GLN A 218 12.04 -8.08 3.47
C GLN A 218 11.62 -7.10 2.37
N GLY A 219 10.81 -6.09 2.73
CA GLY A 219 10.29 -5.09 1.80
C GLY A 219 9.18 -5.59 0.86
N SER A 220 8.87 -6.89 0.84
CA SER A 220 7.86 -7.44 -0.07
C SER A 220 6.44 -7.20 0.46
N VAL A 221 5.56 -6.79 -0.44
CA VAL A 221 4.20 -6.32 -0.14
C VAL A 221 3.16 -7.31 -0.67
N ARG A 222 2.03 -7.49 0.02
CA ARG A 222 0.89 -8.22 -0.56
C ARG A 222 0.35 -7.45 -1.76
N LEU A 223 0.33 -8.02 -2.95
CA LEU A 223 -0.20 -7.40 -4.16
C LEU A 223 -1.67 -7.79 -4.36
N SER A 224 -2.44 -6.91 -4.99
CA SER A 224 -3.88 -7.09 -5.23
C SER A 224 -4.16 -7.85 -6.54
N GLY A 225 -5.13 -8.77 -6.53
CA GLY A 225 -5.59 -9.48 -7.72
C GLY A 225 -6.40 -8.63 -8.71
N THR A 226 -6.72 -9.22 -9.87
CA THR A 226 -7.57 -8.55 -10.88
C THR A 226 -9.05 -8.62 -10.56
N GLY A 227 -9.51 -9.59 -9.76
CA GLY A 227 -10.92 -9.78 -9.42
C GLY A 227 -11.57 -8.57 -8.77
N ILE A 228 -10.81 -7.78 -8.00
CA ILE A 228 -11.28 -6.53 -7.39
C ILE A 228 -11.87 -5.56 -8.43
N ARG A 229 -11.37 -5.55 -9.68
CA ARG A 229 -11.83 -4.69 -10.79
C ARG A 229 -13.23 -5.05 -11.30
N ASN A 230 -13.76 -6.21 -10.90
CA ASN A 230 -15.15 -6.61 -11.14
C ASN A 230 -16.12 -6.11 -10.06
N HIS A 231 -15.60 -5.65 -8.92
CA HIS A 231 -16.38 -5.24 -7.74
C HIS A 231 -16.25 -3.75 -7.40
N LEU A 232 -15.16 -3.11 -7.81
CA LEU A 232 -14.88 -1.71 -7.58
C LEU A 232 -14.52 -0.99 -8.89
N TYR A 233 -15.10 0.19 -9.07
CA TYR A 233 -14.63 1.20 -10.01
C TYR A 233 -13.44 1.92 -9.39
N PHE A 234 -12.42 2.19 -10.21
CA PHE A 234 -11.20 2.89 -9.82
C PHE A 234 -11.06 4.18 -10.61
N ALA A 235 -10.55 5.23 -9.99
CA ALA A 235 -10.01 6.42 -10.67
C ALA A 235 -8.74 6.89 -9.97
N THR A 236 -7.81 7.43 -10.74
CA THR A 236 -6.54 7.93 -10.21
C THR A 236 -6.47 9.44 -10.38
N ALA A 237 -6.12 10.17 -9.32
CA ALA A 237 -5.84 11.60 -9.42
C ALA A 237 -4.65 11.88 -10.37
N PRO A 238 -4.60 13.08 -10.99
CA PRO A 238 -3.41 13.54 -11.72
C PRO A 238 -2.13 13.34 -10.90
N GLY A 239 -1.05 12.91 -11.56
CA GLY A 239 0.23 12.60 -10.88
C GLY A 239 0.25 11.28 -10.09
N ASN A 240 -0.73 10.39 -10.27
CA ASN A 240 -0.89 9.11 -9.55
C ASN A 240 -1.15 9.26 -8.03
N MET A 241 -1.39 10.48 -7.53
CA MET A 241 -1.31 10.82 -6.10
C MET A 241 -2.35 10.12 -5.20
N VAL A 242 -3.51 9.77 -5.76
CA VAL A 242 -4.66 9.22 -5.03
C VAL A 242 -5.35 8.20 -5.91
N LEU A 243 -5.67 7.03 -5.36
CA LEU A 243 -6.53 6.03 -6.01
C LEU A 243 -7.91 6.01 -5.33
N TYR A 244 -8.90 6.60 -6.00
CA TYR A 244 -10.31 6.59 -5.62
C TYR A 244 -10.96 5.25 -5.97
N VAL A 245 -11.78 4.70 -5.07
CA VAL A 245 -12.60 3.51 -5.32
C VAL A 245 -14.04 3.63 -4.86
N ALA A 246 -14.95 3.02 -5.63
CA ALA A 246 -16.36 2.88 -5.28
C ALA A 246 -16.95 1.58 -5.83
N ASN A 247 -17.98 1.06 -5.18
CA ASN A 247 -18.81 -0.02 -5.72
C ASN A 247 -19.81 0.44 -6.79
N THR A 248 -19.92 1.75 -7.05
CA THR A 248 -20.79 2.32 -8.09
C THR A 248 -20.09 3.46 -8.83
N LYS A 249 -20.37 3.63 -10.13
CA LYS A 249 -19.80 4.71 -10.94
C LYS A 249 -20.16 6.10 -10.40
N ASN A 250 -21.41 6.33 -9.98
CA ASN A 250 -21.82 7.61 -9.40
C ASN A 250 -21.10 7.89 -8.09
N GLY A 251 -20.93 6.87 -7.24
CA GLY A 251 -20.15 6.95 -6.01
C GLY A 251 -18.66 7.14 -6.23
N LEU A 252 -18.12 6.89 -7.43
CA LEU A 252 -16.75 7.24 -7.83
C LEU A 252 -16.68 8.69 -8.35
N VAL A 253 -17.62 9.09 -9.21
CA VAL A 253 -17.68 10.45 -9.77
C VAL A 253 -17.85 11.50 -8.68
N SER A 254 -18.61 11.20 -7.61
CA SER A 254 -18.75 12.10 -6.45
C SER A 254 -17.48 12.28 -5.61
N GLN A 255 -16.41 11.52 -5.87
CA GLN A 255 -15.10 11.66 -5.20
C GLN A 255 -14.11 12.50 -5.99
N LEU A 256 -14.36 12.65 -7.30
CA LEU A 256 -13.46 13.37 -8.18
C LEU A 256 -13.52 14.87 -7.84
N PRO A 257 -12.38 15.58 -7.81
CA PRO A 257 -12.37 17.02 -7.61
C PRO A 257 -13.19 17.70 -8.70
N VAL A 258 -14.14 18.54 -8.28
CA VAL A 258 -14.87 19.41 -9.21
C VAL A 258 -13.92 20.50 -9.69
N VAL A 259 -13.83 20.67 -11.01
CA VAL A 259 -13.03 21.68 -11.70
C VAL A 259 -13.91 22.88 -12.05
#